data_AF-A0A967WV72-F1
#
_entry.id   AF-A0A967WV72-F1
#
_cell.length_a   1.000
_cell.length_b   1.000
_cell.length_c   1.000
_cell.angle_alpha   90.00
_cell.angle_beta   90.00
_cell.angle_gamma   90.00
#
_symmetry.space_group_name_H-M   'P 1'
#
loop_
_entity.id
_entity.type
_entity.pdbx_description
1 polymer ?
#
loop_
_entity_poly.entity_id
_entity_poly.type
_entity_poly.pdbx_seq_one_letter_code
_entity_poly.pdbx_strand_id
1 'polypeptide(L)'
;AAFNFAEKLRMPVFVLMDEVVGHMRERMEVVEVGPGDVVNREMPTVPPEWYEPFGNPASDVPPMAPFGEGYRYHITGLLHDARGFPTSRLDEIQPWIDRVFRKVERSRDEICLWEADGVEDARVLVVAYGSTARSARQALKIARARYGRKVGLLTLKTLWPFPEETLAHAAEQVHRVVVAEMNLGQIALEVERIVGRNK
;
A
#
# COMPACT_ATOMS: atom_id res chain seq x y z
N ALA A 1 8.92 6.81 2.31
CA ALA A 1 7.59 6.32 1.86
C ALA A 1 6.64 6.09 3.04
N ALA A 2 6.86 5.09 3.91
CA ALA A 2 5.88 4.72 4.95
C ALA A 2 5.39 5.86 5.85
N PHE A 3 6.31 6.68 6.38
CA PHE A 3 5.95 7.86 7.18
C PHE A 3 5.12 8.89 6.37
N ASN A 4 5.52 9.16 5.13
CA ASN A 4 4.77 10.07 4.26
C ASN A 4 3.36 9.56 3.98
N PHE A 5 3.18 8.26 3.73
CA PHE A 5 1.85 7.68 3.54
C PHE A 5 1.01 7.77 4.81
N ALA A 6 1.62 7.59 6.00
CA ALA A 6 0.92 7.74 7.28
C ALA A 6 0.44 9.19 7.50
N GLU A 7 1.29 10.18 7.22
CA GLU A 7 0.93 11.61 7.30
C GLU A 7 -0.13 11.98 6.25
N LYS A 8 0.10 11.59 4.98
CA LYS A 8 -0.78 11.92 3.85
C LYS A 8 -2.18 11.33 3.99
N LEU A 9 -2.28 10.07 4.42
CA LEU A 9 -3.55 9.36 4.49
C LEU A 9 -4.18 9.38 5.88
N ARG A 10 -3.51 9.94 6.89
CA ARG A 10 -3.92 9.88 8.32
C ARG A 10 -4.38 8.48 8.70
N MET A 11 -3.53 7.49 8.48
CA MET A 11 -3.80 6.08 8.81
C MET A 11 -2.54 5.37 9.29
N PRO A 12 -2.67 4.31 10.08
CA PRO A 12 -1.53 3.46 10.41
C PRO A 12 -0.97 2.81 9.13
N VAL A 13 0.34 2.88 8.96
CA VAL A 13 1.07 2.20 7.90
C VAL A 13 2.01 1.18 8.52
N PHE A 14 1.87 -0.07 8.11
CA PHE A 14 2.69 -1.17 8.61
C PHE A 14 3.81 -1.47 7.62
N VAL A 15 5.06 -1.47 8.09
CA VAL A 15 6.21 -1.97 7.32
C VAL A 15 6.47 -3.40 7.78
N LEU A 16 6.17 -4.35 6.90
CA LEU A 16 6.40 -5.76 7.17
C LEU A 16 7.84 -6.12 6.79
N MET A 17 8.63 -6.49 7.79
CA MET A 17 9.98 -7.03 7.62
C MET A 17 10.02 -8.49 8.07
N ASP A 18 11.03 -9.22 7.62
CA ASP A 18 11.27 -10.60 8.01
C ASP A 18 12.65 -10.77 8.66
N GLU A 19 12.81 -11.86 9.42
CA GLU A 19 14.04 -12.16 10.15
C GLU A 19 15.25 -12.31 9.22
N VAL A 20 15.04 -12.83 8.00
CA VAL A 20 16.09 -13.00 7.01
C VAL A 20 16.67 -11.64 6.63
N VAL A 21 15.82 -10.67 6.26
CA VAL A 21 16.25 -9.30 5.98
C VAL A 21 16.90 -8.65 7.21
N GLY A 22 16.35 -8.90 8.41
CA GLY A 22 16.87 -8.35 9.67
C GLY A 22 18.29 -8.82 10.03
N HIS A 23 18.69 -10.02 9.61
CA HIS A 23 20.03 -10.58 9.88
C HIS A 23 21.00 -10.48 8.70
N MET A 24 20.51 -10.15 7.50
CA MET A 24 21.34 -9.99 6.32
C MET A 24 22.28 -8.78 6.43
N ARG A 25 23.47 -8.91 5.83
CA ARG A 25 24.42 -7.81 5.65
C ARG A 25 24.79 -7.73 4.19
N GLU A 26 24.72 -6.52 3.63
CA GLU A 26 25.12 -6.25 2.27
C GLU A 26 25.64 -4.83 2.11
N ARG A 27 26.34 -4.59 1.00
CA ARG A 27 26.68 -3.23 0.60
C ARG A 27 25.39 -2.56 0.12
N MET A 28 25.10 -1.39 0.66
CA MET A 28 23.99 -0.56 0.24
C MET A 28 24.48 0.82 -0.17
N GLU A 29 23.73 1.46 -1.08
CA GLU A 29 23.89 2.87 -1.37
C GLU A 29 22.97 3.65 -0.45
N VAL A 30 23.55 4.60 0.29
CA VAL A 30 22.78 5.45 1.19
C VAL A 30 22.05 6.48 0.34
N VAL A 31 20.72 6.48 0.42
CA VAL A 31 19.89 7.53 -0.18
C VAL A 31 19.73 8.64 0.86
N GLU A 32 20.20 9.84 0.54
CA GLU A 32 19.96 11.02 1.38
C GLU A 32 18.50 11.47 1.27
N VAL A 33 17.87 11.76 2.40
CA VAL A 33 16.49 12.26 2.47
C VAL A 33 16.54 13.77 2.69
N GLY A 34 16.11 14.53 1.69
CA GLY A 34 16.04 15.98 1.75
C GLY A 34 14.69 16.49 2.29
N PRO A 35 14.57 17.80 2.56
CA PRO A 35 13.31 18.40 3.00
C PRO A 35 12.13 18.19 2.04
N GLY A 36 12.40 18.08 0.73
CA GLY A 36 11.38 17.82 -0.30
C GLY A 36 10.85 16.38 -0.31
N ASP A 37 11.53 15.45 0.35
CA ASP A 37 11.14 14.04 0.42
C ASP A 37 10.22 13.74 1.61
N VAL A 38 9.96 14.73 2.48
CA VAL A 38 9.17 14.58 3.69
C VAL A 38 7.79 15.21 3.51
N VAL A 39 6.75 14.40 3.67
CA VAL A 39 5.36 14.87 3.65
C VAL A 39 4.89 15.06 5.08
N ASN A 40 4.42 16.27 5.41
CA ASN A 40 3.81 16.58 6.70
C ASN A 40 2.28 16.64 6.53
N ARG A 41 1.54 16.28 7.58
CA ARG A 41 0.08 16.45 7.60
C ARG A 41 -0.34 17.89 7.34
N GLU A 42 -1.50 18.03 6.70
CA GLU A 42 -2.12 19.33 6.52
C GLU A 42 -2.63 19.88 7.86
N MET A 43 -2.34 21.16 8.09
CA MET A 43 -2.80 21.91 9.26
C MET A 43 -4.14 22.60 8.94
N PRO A 44 -5.07 22.68 9.89
CA PRO A 44 -6.28 23.45 9.70
C PRO A 44 -5.97 24.94 9.52
N THR A 45 -6.68 25.57 8.57
CA THR A 45 -6.55 26.99 8.25
C THR A 45 -7.80 27.80 8.61
N VAL A 46 -8.80 27.14 9.21
CA VAL A 46 -10.08 27.75 9.60
C VAL A 46 -10.02 28.23 11.05
N PRO A 47 -10.86 29.18 11.46
CA PRO A 47 -11.00 29.53 12.87
C PRO A 47 -11.35 28.31 13.75
N PRO A 48 -10.87 28.23 15.01
CA PRO A 48 -11.10 27.07 15.88
C PRO A 48 -12.57 26.67 16.04
N GLU A 49 -13.50 27.63 15.98
CA GLU A 49 -14.95 27.42 16.06
C GLU A 49 -15.54 26.69 14.85
N TRP A 50 -14.84 26.67 13.71
CA TRP A 50 -15.27 26.03 12.46
C TRP A 50 -14.51 24.73 12.20
N TYR A 51 -13.65 24.31 13.12
CA TYR A 51 -12.79 23.16 12.94
C TYR A 51 -13.55 21.83 13.04
N GLU A 52 -13.49 21.05 11.96
CA GLU A 52 -14.10 19.73 11.84
C GLU A 52 -13.01 18.68 11.53
N PRO A 53 -12.39 18.06 12.56
CA PRO A 53 -11.26 17.12 12.41
C PRO A 53 -11.59 15.85 11.61
N PHE A 54 -12.88 15.52 11.47
CA PHE A 54 -13.39 14.34 10.77
C PHE A 54 -14.42 14.71 9.69
N GLY A 55 -14.42 15.97 9.25
CA GLY A 55 -15.24 16.44 8.14
C GLY A 55 -14.92 15.72 6.81
N ASN A 56 -15.65 16.07 5.76
CA ASN A 56 -15.57 15.41 4.45
C ASN A 56 -15.08 16.37 3.34
N PRO A 57 -13.79 16.77 3.38
CA PRO A 57 -13.22 17.62 2.32
C PRO A 57 -13.07 16.83 1.01
N ALA A 58 -12.87 17.55 -0.09
CA ALA A 58 -12.67 16.93 -1.41
C ALA A 58 -11.45 15.98 -1.47
N SER A 59 -10.43 16.22 -0.63
CA SER A 59 -9.24 15.37 -0.48
C SER A 59 -9.50 14.05 0.25
N ASP A 60 -10.69 13.86 0.85
CA ASP A 60 -11.05 12.77 1.76
C ASP A 60 -10.19 12.66 3.05
N VAL A 61 -9.14 13.46 3.18
CA VAL A 61 -8.26 13.53 4.35
C VAL A 61 -8.41 14.91 5.01
N PRO A 62 -9.22 15.04 6.07
CA PRO A 62 -9.35 16.29 6.80
C PRO A 62 -8.02 16.73 7.41
N PRO A 63 -7.69 18.03 7.43
CA PRO A 63 -6.56 18.55 8.19
C PRO A 63 -6.67 18.19 9.68
N MET A 64 -5.52 18.01 10.34
CA MET A 64 -5.50 17.65 11.76
C MET A 64 -4.56 18.55 12.54
N ALA A 65 -5.13 19.33 13.46
CA ALA A 65 -4.35 20.07 14.42
C ALA A 65 -3.62 19.13 15.40
N PRO A 66 -2.36 19.43 15.78
CA PRO A 66 -1.72 18.89 16.96
C PRO A 66 -2.44 19.33 18.24
N PHE A 67 -2.29 18.54 19.30
CA PHE A 67 -2.78 18.93 20.62
C PHE A 67 -2.04 20.17 21.14
N GLY A 68 -2.78 21.11 21.71
CA GLY A 68 -2.22 22.33 22.32
C GLY A 68 -2.13 23.54 21.39
N GLU A 69 -2.48 23.42 20.12
CA GLU A 69 -2.39 24.52 19.14
C GLU A 69 -3.72 25.31 18.97
N GLY A 70 -4.54 25.38 20.02
CA GLY A 70 -5.75 26.20 20.04
C GLY A 70 -6.99 25.58 19.39
N TYR A 71 -6.85 24.47 18.66
CA TYR A 71 -7.98 23.69 18.14
C TYR A 71 -8.49 22.68 19.17
N ARG A 72 -9.81 22.67 19.40
CA ARG A 72 -10.47 21.76 20.34
C ARG A 72 -11.25 20.72 19.56
N TYR A 73 -11.02 19.46 19.88
CA TYR A 73 -11.71 18.34 19.25
C TYR A 73 -11.70 17.12 20.16
N HIS A 74 -12.60 16.18 19.87
CA HIS A 74 -12.72 14.93 20.60
C HIS A 74 -12.21 13.77 19.74
N ILE A 75 -11.38 12.88 20.29
CA ILE A 75 -10.97 11.64 19.64
C ILE A 75 -11.60 10.47 20.39
N THR A 76 -12.25 9.58 19.66
CA THR A 76 -12.88 8.38 20.21
C THR A 76 -12.73 7.19 19.27
N GLY A 77 -12.76 5.98 19.83
CA GLY A 77 -12.87 4.73 19.07
C GLY A 77 -14.31 4.39 18.67
N LEU A 78 -15.29 5.18 19.11
CA LEU A 78 -16.69 5.05 18.71
C LEU A 78 -16.93 5.67 17.32
N LEU A 79 -18.04 5.30 16.70
CA LEU A 79 -18.59 6.07 15.57
C LEU A 79 -18.90 7.49 16.05
N HIS A 80 -18.58 8.48 15.22
CA HIS A 80 -18.61 9.89 15.61
C HIS A 80 -19.02 10.80 14.46
N ASP A 81 -19.54 11.97 14.80
CA ASP A 81 -19.82 13.05 13.88
C ASP A 81 -18.52 13.73 13.38
N ALA A 82 -18.65 14.74 12.51
CA ALA A 82 -17.51 15.48 11.95
C ALA A 82 -16.62 16.17 13.00
N ARG A 83 -17.13 16.40 14.22
CA ARG A 83 -16.45 17.06 15.34
C ARG A 83 -15.84 16.07 16.33
N GLY A 84 -16.13 14.78 16.18
CA GLY A 84 -15.59 13.70 17.00
C GLY A 84 -16.49 13.27 18.16
N PHE A 85 -17.72 13.77 18.26
CA PHE A 85 -18.67 13.35 19.29
C PHE A 85 -19.36 12.05 18.88
N PRO A 86 -19.55 11.08 19.81
CA PRO A 86 -20.18 9.81 19.49
C PRO A 86 -21.59 9.98 18.90
N THR A 87 -21.87 9.23 17.82
CA THR A 87 -23.16 9.27 17.11
C THR A 87 -23.58 7.86 16.69
N SER A 88 -24.89 7.66 16.53
CA SER A 88 -25.50 6.45 15.94
C SER A 88 -26.30 6.77 14.67
N ARG A 89 -26.20 8.01 14.17
CA ARG A 89 -26.92 8.52 13.00
C ARG A 89 -26.28 7.99 11.71
N LEU A 90 -27.01 7.19 10.95
CA LEU A 90 -26.50 6.56 9.73
C LEU A 90 -26.16 7.57 8.63
N ASP A 91 -26.87 8.70 8.57
CA ASP A 91 -26.62 9.78 7.62
C ASP A 91 -25.30 10.53 7.89
N GLU A 92 -24.75 10.44 9.10
CA GLU A 92 -23.41 10.93 9.45
C GLU A 92 -22.34 9.84 9.28
N ILE A 93 -22.67 8.61 9.70
CA ILE A 93 -21.75 7.48 9.73
C ILE A 93 -21.40 7.00 8.32
N GLN A 94 -22.40 6.81 7.45
CA GLN A 94 -22.17 6.23 6.13
C GLN A 94 -21.20 7.08 5.30
N PRO A 95 -21.38 8.41 5.17
CA PRO A 95 -20.42 9.25 4.45
C PRO A 95 -19.03 9.25 5.07
N TRP A 96 -18.92 9.12 6.40
CA TRP A 96 -17.63 9.02 7.09
C TRP A 96 -16.91 7.71 6.75
N ILE A 97 -17.62 6.57 6.78
CA ILE A 97 -17.06 5.27 6.38
C ILE A 97 -16.61 5.32 4.92
N ASP A 98 -17.50 5.78 4.02
CA ASP A 98 -17.22 5.84 2.58
C ASP A 98 -15.97 6.69 2.30
N ARG A 99 -15.82 7.84 2.97
CA ARG A 99 -14.63 8.69 2.88
C ARG A 99 -13.36 7.95 3.34
N VAL A 100 -13.41 7.24 4.46
CA VAL A 100 -12.25 6.54 5.04
C VAL A 100 -11.73 5.43 4.10
N PHE A 101 -12.61 4.77 3.36
CA PHE A 101 -12.19 3.81 2.33
C PHE A 101 -11.81 4.51 1.01
N ARG A 102 -12.58 5.51 0.57
CA ARG A 102 -12.35 6.23 -0.68
C ARG A 102 -10.99 6.94 -0.72
N LYS A 103 -10.46 7.44 0.40
CA LYS A 103 -9.09 7.99 0.43
C LYS A 103 -8.02 6.97 0.08
N VAL A 104 -8.20 5.69 0.45
CA VAL A 104 -7.27 4.60 0.10
C VAL A 104 -7.41 4.31 -1.38
N GLU A 105 -8.65 4.12 -1.85
CA GLU A 105 -8.94 3.80 -3.25
C GLU A 105 -8.41 4.85 -4.21
N ARG A 106 -8.62 6.14 -3.92
CA ARG A 106 -8.11 7.25 -4.76
C ARG A 106 -6.59 7.39 -4.75
N SER A 107 -5.90 6.82 -3.77
CA SER A 107 -4.45 6.86 -3.66
C SER A 107 -3.77 5.57 -4.11
N ARG A 108 -4.50 4.59 -4.67
CA ARG A 108 -3.96 3.27 -5.06
C ARG A 108 -2.76 3.38 -5.99
N ASP A 109 -2.83 4.20 -7.03
CA ASP A 109 -1.72 4.36 -7.98
C ASP A 109 -0.41 4.81 -7.33
N GLU A 110 -0.52 5.59 -6.25
CA GLU A 110 0.63 6.12 -5.52
C GLU A 110 1.13 5.14 -4.45
N ILE A 111 0.23 4.46 -3.75
CA ILE A 111 0.59 3.62 -2.60
C ILE A 111 0.80 2.15 -2.96
N CYS A 112 0.29 1.67 -4.09
CA CYS A 112 0.55 0.34 -4.61
C CYS A 112 1.94 0.30 -5.28
N LEU A 113 2.97 0.09 -4.47
CA LEU A 113 4.35 0.01 -4.92
C LEU A 113 4.68 -1.41 -5.40
N TRP A 114 5.37 -1.50 -6.52
CA TRP A 114 5.82 -2.77 -7.12
C TRP A 114 7.08 -2.56 -7.99
N GLU A 115 7.72 -3.66 -8.38
CA GLU A 115 8.78 -3.70 -9.39
C GLU A 115 8.50 -4.83 -10.39
N ALA A 116 8.82 -4.61 -11.66
CA ALA A 116 8.72 -5.61 -12.71
C ALA A 116 10.09 -5.87 -13.34
N ASP A 117 10.37 -7.13 -13.69
CA ASP A 117 11.58 -7.55 -14.42
C ASP A 117 11.17 -8.52 -15.54
N GLY A 118 11.25 -8.04 -16.79
CA GLY A 118 10.91 -8.75 -18.03
C GLY A 118 9.56 -9.47 -17.97
N VAL A 119 8.52 -8.69 -17.69
CA VAL A 119 7.12 -9.15 -17.63
C VAL A 119 6.49 -9.12 -19.02
N GLU A 120 6.95 -8.21 -19.89
CA GLU A 120 6.37 -7.88 -21.19
C GLU A 120 6.38 -9.06 -22.19
N ASP A 121 7.41 -9.91 -22.14
CA ASP A 121 7.54 -11.08 -23.01
C ASP A 121 7.40 -12.42 -22.27
N ALA A 122 6.99 -12.37 -21.01
CA ALA A 122 6.93 -13.53 -20.13
C ALA A 122 5.86 -14.55 -20.57
N ARG A 123 6.19 -15.83 -20.44
CA ARG A 123 5.25 -16.96 -20.53
C ARG A 123 4.91 -17.53 -19.15
N VAL A 124 5.77 -17.30 -18.17
CA VAL A 124 5.56 -17.63 -16.76
C VAL A 124 5.79 -16.36 -15.95
N LEU A 125 4.83 -15.98 -15.12
CA LEU A 125 4.99 -14.88 -14.17
C LEU A 125 5.35 -15.44 -12.80
N VAL A 126 6.42 -14.96 -12.19
CA VAL A 126 6.68 -15.16 -10.77
C VAL A 126 6.20 -13.93 -10.01
N VAL A 127 5.34 -14.11 -9.03
CA VAL A 127 4.93 -13.06 -8.09
C VAL A 127 5.63 -13.33 -6.76
N ALA A 128 6.30 -12.33 -6.18
CA ALA A 128 7.04 -12.49 -4.93
C ALA A 128 7.04 -11.21 -4.10
N TYR A 129 7.35 -11.33 -2.81
CA TYR A 129 7.48 -10.19 -1.90
C TYR A 129 8.38 -10.53 -0.72
N GLY A 130 8.80 -9.51 0.04
CA GLY A 130 9.74 -9.69 1.16
C GLY A 130 11.07 -10.32 0.72
N SER A 131 11.73 -11.06 1.62
CA SER A 131 12.98 -11.78 1.32
C SER A 131 12.90 -12.74 0.14
N THR A 132 11.74 -13.38 -0.09
CA THR A 132 11.56 -14.36 -1.18
C THR A 132 11.77 -13.76 -2.58
N ALA A 133 11.49 -12.46 -2.75
CA ALA A 133 11.70 -11.75 -4.00
C ALA A 133 13.16 -11.77 -4.48
N ARG A 134 14.12 -11.79 -3.55
CA ARG A 134 15.56 -11.90 -3.89
C ARG A 134 15.88 -13.25 -4.52
N SER A 135 15.40 -14.34 -3.93
CA SER A 135 15.57 -15.69 -4.45
C SER A 135 14.86 -15.87 -5.80
N ALA A 136 13.64 -15.33 -5.93
CA ALA A 136 12.89 -15.33 -7.18
C ALA A 136 13.66 -14.61 -8.30
N ARG A 137 14.28 -13.46 -8.01
CA ARG A 137 15.11 -12.71 -8.98
C ARG A 137 16.33 -13.51 -9.44
N GLN A 138 16.97 -14.27 -8.55
CA GLN A 138 18.07 -15.15 -8.95
C GLN A 138 17.59 -16.33 -9.80
N ALA A 139 16.46 -16.94 -9.45
CA ALA A 139 15.86 -18.01 -10.24
C ALA A 139 15.48 -17.52 -11.65
N LEU A 140 14.94 -16.30 -11.77
CA LEU A 140 14.65 -15.63 -13.04
C LEU A 140 15.89 -15.54 -13.94
N LYS A 141 17.00 -15.02 -13.40
CA LYS A 141 18.28 -14.90 -14.12
C LYS A 141 18.78 -16.24 -14.64
N ILE A 142 18.72 -17.29 -13.81
CA ILE A 142 19.13 -18.64 -14.20
C ILE A 142 18.19 -19.20 -15.28
N ALA A 143 16.88 -19.05 -15.11
CA ALA A 143 15.87 -19.53 -16.05
C ALA A 143 16.05 -18.95 -17.45
N ARG A 144 16.31 -17.64 -17.54
CA ARG A 144 16.58 -16.94 -18.80
C ARG A 144 17.93 -17.33 -19.38
N ALA A 145 19.01 -17.18 -18.61
CA ALA A 145 20.38 -17.32 -19.13
C ALA A 145 20.77 -18.77 -19.48
N ARG A 146 20.35 -19.74 -18.65
CA ARG A 146 20.76 -21.15 -18.82
C ARG A 146 19.76 -21.96 -19.65
N TYR A 147 18.48 -21.62 -19.58
CA TYR A 147 17.42 -22.44 -20.17
C TYR A 147 16.59 -21.71 -21.23
N GLY A 148 16.90 -20.43 -21.53
CA GLY A 148 16.19 -19.65 -22.55
C GLY A 148 14.69 -19.48 -22.27
N ARG A 149 14.29 -19.54 -20.98
CA ARG A 149 12.86 -19.46 -20.61
C ARG A 149 12.40 -18.01 -20.54
N LYS A 150 11.23 -17.76 -21.11
CA LYS A 150 10.49 -16.50 -20.99
C LYS A 150 9.76 -16.46 -19.65
N VAL A 151 10.45 -16.03 -18.62
CA VAL A 151 9.90 -15.89 -17.26
C VAL A 151 9.98 -14.42 -16.91
N GLY A 152 8.96 -13.86 -16.25
CA GLY A 152 8.93 -12.52 -15.69
C GLY A 152 8.81 -12.54 -14.17
N LEU A 153 9.19 -11.45 -13.51
CA LEU A 153 9.04 -11.29 -12.06
C LEU A 153 8.28 -10.01 -11.75
N LEU A 154 7.20 -10.13 -10.98
CA LEU A 154 6.50 -9.03 -10.34
C LEU A 154 6.80 -9.08 -8.83
N THR A 155 7.54 -8.10 -8.33
CA THR A 155 7.85 -7.96 -6.91
C THR A 155 6.88 -6.96 -6.28
N LEU A 156 6.08 -7.43 -5.32
CA LEU A 156 5.16 -6.56 -4.57
C LEU A 156 5.92 -5.88 -3.43
N LYS A 157 5.81 -4.56 -3.33
CA LYS A 157 6.30 -3.77 -2.17
C LYS A 157 5.16 -3.36 -1.24
N THR A 158 3.97 -3.17 -1.80
CA THR A 158 2.72 -2.97 -1.05
C THR A 158 1.86 -4.23 -1.16
N LEU A 159 1.45 -4.77 -0.01
CA LEU A 159 0.56 -5.94 0.05
C LEU A 159 -0.91 -5.54 0.22
N TRP A 160 -1.16 -4.40 0.89
CA TRP A 160 -2.49 -3.80 1.01
C TRP A 160 -2.40 -2.27 0.85
N PRO A 161 -3.24 -1.65 0.03
CA PRO A 161 -4.19 -2.28 -0.90
C PRO A 161 -3.48 -3.12 -1.97
N PHE A 162 -4.14 -4.19 -2.41
CA PHE A 162 -3.57 -5.14 -3.36
C PHE A 162 -3.53 -4.54 -4.79
N PRO A 163 -2.43 -4.66 -5.55
CA PRO A 163 -2.29 -4.05 -6.88
C PRO A 163 -2.97 -4.89 -7.97
N GLU A 164 -4.31 -4.92 -7.94
CA GLU A 164 -5.15 -5.77 -8.80
C GLU A 164 -4.92 -5.50 -10.30
N GLU A 165 -4.95 -4.23 -10.72
CA GLU A 165 -4.80 -3.85 -12.12
C GLU A 165 -3.42 -4.19 -12.67
N THR A 166 -2.37 -3.89 -11.90
CA THR A 166 -0.98 -4.25 -12.24
C THR A 166 -0.84 -5.76 -12.43
N LEU A 167 -1.37 -6.56 -11.50
CA LEU A 167 -1.31 -8.01 -11.58
C LEU A 167 -2.10 -8.54 -12.78
N ALA A 168 -3.33 -8.05 -12.99
CA ALA A 168 -4.17 -8.46 -14.11
C ALA A 168 -3.48 -8.21 -15.45
N HIS A 169 -2.88 -7.03 -15.61
CA HIS A 169 -2.12 -6.69 -16.82
C HIS A 169 -0.86 -7.55 -16.98
N ALA A 170 -0.05 -7.69 -15.92
CA ALA A 170 1.15 -8.53 -15.94
C ALA A 170 0.85 -10.01 -16.23
N ALA A 171 -0.33 -10.48 -15.84
CA ALA A 171 -0.76 -11.85 -16.06
C ALA A 171 -1.48 -12.05 -17.41
N GLU A 172 -1.75 -11.01 -18.20
CA GLU A 172 -2.62 -11.11 -19.38
C GLU A 172 -2.11 -12.15 -20.40
N GLN A 173 -0.81 -12.12 -20.70
CA GLN A 173 -0.17 -12.94 -21.75
C GLN A 173 0.59 -14.18 -21.23
N VAL A 174 0.56 -14.41 -19.90
CA VAL A 174 1.29 -15.51 -19.28
C VAL A 174 0.45 -16.77 -19.20
N HIS A 175 1.09 -17.94 -19.34
CA HIS A 175 0.44 -19.24 -19.29
C HIS A 175 0.39 -19.83 -17.89
N ARG A 176 1.29 -19.39 -17.02
CA ARG A 176 1.46 -19.88 -15.65
C ARG A 176 1.82 -18.74 -14.72
N VAL A 177 1.25 -18.75 -13.51
CA VAL A 177 1.66 -17.87 -12.43
C VAL A 177 2.22 -18.71 -11.28
N VAL A 178 3.39 -18.33 -10.78
CA VAL A 178 4.03 -18.96 -9.62
C VAL A 178 4.13 -17.90 -8.53
N VAL A 179 3.52 -18.15 -7.38
CA VAL A 179 3.65 -17.27 -6.22
C VAL A 179 4.74 -17.81 -5.31
N ALA A 180 5.84 -17.08 -5.19
CA ALA A 180 6.92 -17.40 -4.29
C ALA A 180 6.69 -16.65 -2.96
N GLU A 181 6.33 -17.40 -1.92
CA GLU A 181 6.10 -16.87 -0.58
C GLU A 181 6.47 -17.89 0.50
N MET A 182 6.81 -17.41 1.70
CA MET A 182 7.17 -18.24 2.86
C MET A 182 6.04 -18.28 3.88
N ASN A 183 4.84 -18.66 3.42
CA ASN A 183 3.65 -18.84 4.24
C ASN A 183 2.69 -19.81 3.54
N LEU A 184 1.48 -19.97 4.08
CA LEU A 184 0.47 -20.94 3.62
C LEU A 184 -0.53 -20.39 2.59
N GLY A 185 -0.13 -19.44 1.73
CA GLY A 185 -0.95 -18.98 0.60
C GLY A 185 -1.57 -17.59 0.75
N GLN A 186 -1.03 -16.72 1.61
CA GLN A 186 -1.63 -15.41 1.90
C GLN A 186 -1.75 -14.55 0.64
N ILE A 187 -0.68 -14.43 -0.12
CA ILE A 187 -0.70 -13.69 -1.40
C ILE A 187 -1.12 -14.60 -2.54
N ALA A 188 -0.86 -15.91 -2.48
CA ALA A 188 -1.32 -16.83 -3.53
C ALA A 188 -2.84 -16.78 -3.72
N LEU A 189 -3.62 -16.68 -2.65
CA LEU A 189 -5.08 -16.59 -2.74
C LEU A 189 -5.55 -15.25 -3.34
N GLU A 190 -4.89 -14.13 -3.03
CA GLU A 190 -5.18 -12.85 -3.67
C GLU A 190 -4.81 -12.85 -5.16
N VAL A 191 -3.68 -13.47 -5.51
CA VAL A 191 -3.30 -13.67 -6.91
C VAL A 191 -4.32 -14.53 -7.64
N GLU A 192 -4.70 -15.68 -7.05
CA GLU A 192 -5.71 -16.59 -7.60
C GLU A 192 -7.06 -15.90 -7.82
N ARG A 193 -7.49 -15.04 -6.88
CA ARG A 193 -8.73 -14.25 -7.00
C ARG A 193 -8.75 -13.41 -8.28
N ILE A 194 -7.59 -12.89 -8.70
CA ILE A 194 -7.47 -12.02 -9.88
C ILE A 194 -7.22 -12.82 -11.17
N VAL A 195 -6.32 -13.81 -11.15
CA VAL A 195 -5.86 -14.51 -12.37
C VAL A 195 -6.60 -15.81 -12.66
N GLY A 196 -7.28 -16.37 -11.64
CA GLY A 196 -8.01 -17.63 -11.70
C GLY A 196 -7.14 -18.89 -11.53
N ARG A 197 -7.75 -19.98 -11.04
CA ARG A 197 -7.08 -21.28 -10.77
C ARG A 197 -6.51 -22.00 -12.00
N ASN A 198 -7.01 -21.67 -13.18
CA ASN A 198 -6.64 -22.35 -14.42
C ASN A 198 -5.35 -21.79 -15.05
N LYS A 199 -4.80 -20.73 -14.46
CA LYS A 199 -3.61 -20.05 -14.93
C LYS A 199 -2.36 -20.62 -14.27
#